data_AF-A0A6J1RH85-F1
#
_entry.id   AF-A0A6J1RH85-F1
#
_cell.length_a   1.000
_cell.length_b   1.000
_cell.length_c   1.000
_cell.angle_alpha   90.00
_cell.angle_beta   90.00
_cell.angle_gamma   90.00
#
_symmetry.space_group_name_H-M   'P 1'
#
loop_
_entity.id
_entity.type
_entity.pdbx_description
1 polymer ?
#
loop_
_entity_poly.entity_id
_entity_poly.type
_entity_poly.pdbx_seq_one_letter_code
_entity_poly.pdbx_strand_id
1 'polypeptide(L)'
;MADILSTGGEPIFDERIVGIETHTYNPYVNTTFGHNDEIRIPIQQQDLYTLPCESFLYVEGRLNDDGATNGEQYAKLVNNCVAFMFDEIRYELDGVEIDRCRNVGITSTIKNYVSLTVERARKLQNAGWSYPTSESNLNNASHQFNFCVPLNILSGFCEDYRRVVINARHELILIRSRSDHNCVVDPKKTVPRDPAKDPKITLLKVQWHMPHVALNDVTKLSLLRTLESGQFLSAGFRSWDLYEFPLLQSTTKNS
;
A
#
# COMPACT_ATOMS: atom_id res chain seq x y z
N MET A 1 23.62 -25.23 17.08
CA MET A 1 22.51 -24.77 17.95
C MET A 1 23.15 -23.74 18.86
N ALA A 2 22.91 -22.44 18.63
CA ALA A 2 23.56 -21.39 19.42
C ALA A 2 22.94 -21.36 20.83
N ASP A 3 23.80 -21.40 21.85
CA ASP A 3 23.39 -21.33 23.25
C ASP A 3 22.89 -19.91 23.56
N ILE A 4 21.60 -19.78 23.86
CA ILE A 4 20.90 -18.50 24.08
C ILE A 4 21.52 -17.69 25.24
N LEU A 5 22.30 -18.34 26.10
CA LEU A 5 22.95 -17.70 27.25
C LEU A 5 24.41 -17.33 27.01
N SER A 6 24.97 -17.57 25.81
CA SER A 6 26.37 -17.25 25.50
C SER A 6 26.55 -15.77 25.18
N THR A 7 26.76 -14.96 26.22
CA THR A 7 27.04 -13.52 26.12
C THR A 7 28.44 -13.19 25.62
N GLY A 8 29.35 -14.18 25.56
CA GLY A 8 30.72 -14.07 25.05
C GLY A 8 30.98 -14.90 23.79
N GLY A 9 29.94 -15.40 23.11
CA GLY A 9 30.10 -16.16 21.86
C GLY A 9 30.60 -15.28 20.72
N GLU A 10 31.34 -15.88 19.79
CA GLU A 10 31.77 -15.17 18.58
C GLU A 10 30.55 -14.75 17.73
N PRO A 11 30.60 -13.55 17.11
CA PRO A 11 29.53 -13.09 16.24
C PRO A 11 29.40 -14.01 15.03
N ILE A 12 28.21 -14.57 14.83
CA ILE A 12 27.88 -15.34 13.63
C ILE A 12 27.37 -14.36 12.59
N PHE A 13 28.09 -14.24 11.47
CA PHE A 13 27.67 -13.45 10.34
C PHE A 13 26.82 -14.29 9.39
N ASP A 14 25.61 -13.82 9.10
CA ASP A 14 24.75 -14.40 8.07
C ASP A 14 25.06 -13.73 6.72
N GLU A 15 25.95 -14.36 5.94
CA GLU A 15 26.38 -13.86 4.64
C GLU A 15 25.48 -14.35 3.48
N ARG A 16 24.29 -14.89 3.76
CA ARG A 16 23.38 -15.40 2.73
C ARG A 16 22.78 -14.28 1.87
N ILE A 17 22.44 -13.16 2.50
CA ILE A 17 21.94 -11.95 1.84
C ILE A 17 23.09 -10.96 1.75
N VAL A 18 23.47 -10.63 0.52
CA VAL A 18 24.55 -9.68 0.22
C VAL A 18 24.03 -8.23 0.23
N GLY A 19 22.76 -8.03 -0.12
CA GLY A 19 22.14 -6.71 -0.12
C GLY A 19 20.65 -6.76 -0.45
N ILE A 20 19.96 -5.65 -0.17
CA ILE A 20 18.58 -5.44 -0.58
C ILE A 20 18.50 -4.07 -1.26
N GLU A 21 18.02 -4.06 -2.51
CA GLU A 21 17.91 -2.85 -3.32
C GLU A 21 16.47 -2.66 -3.80
N THR A 22 15.93 -1.46 -3.59
CA THR A 22 14.55 -1.15 -3.99
C THR A 22 14.51 -0.70 -5.44
N HIS A 23 13.73 -1.39 -6.25
CA HIS A 23 13.54 -1.12 -7.67
C HIS A 23 12.16 -0.53 -7.94
N THR A 24 12.09 0.44 -8.85
CA THR A 24 10.85 1.14 -9.21
C THR A 24 10.23 0.56 -10.46
N TYR A 25 8.96 0.18 -10.37
CA TYR A 25 8.15 -0.33 -11.47
C TYR A 25 7.01 0.64 -11.79
N ASN A 26 6.79 0.86 -13.08
CA ASN A 26 5.77 1.77 -13.59
C ASN A 26 4.57 0.99 -14.14
N PRO A 27 3.38 1.60 -14.18
CA PRO A 27 2.24 1.03 -14.88
C PRO A 27 2.52 0.82 -16.37
N TYR A 28 1.67 0.05 -17.06
CA TYR A 28 1.75 -0.07 -18.52
C TYR A 28 1.69 1.30 -19.23
N VAL A 29 2.25 1.35 -20.43
CA VAL A 29 2.26 2.55 -21.27
C VAL A 29 0.82 2.99 -21.55
N ASN A 30 0.57 4.30 -21.52
CA ASN A 30 -0.75 4.94 -21.70
C ASN A 30 -1.77 4.69 -20.57
N THR A 31 -1.35 4.21 -19.41
CA THR A 31 -2.23 4.15 -18.23
C THR A 31 -2.66 5.54 -17.82
N THR A 32 -3.97 5.76 -17.73
CA THR A 32 -4.56 6.96 -17.12
C THR A 32 -4.85 6.68 -15.64
N PHE A 33 -4.95 7.75 -14.84
CA PHE A 33 -5.24 7.65 -13.41
C PHE A 33 -6.60 8.28 -13.05
N GLY A 34 -7.53 8.28 -14.01
CA GLY A 34 -8.89 8.75 -13.87
C GLY A 34 -9.76 7.78 -13.07
N HIS A 35 -10.94 8.25 -12.67
CA HIS A 35 -11.88 7.45 -11.88
C HIS A 35 -12.34 6.20 -12.62
N ASN A 36 -12.37 5.07 -11.92
CA ASN A 36 -12.64 3.71 -12.44
C ASN A 36 -11.57 3.13 -13.37
N ASP A 37 -10.45 3.83 -13.58
CA ASP A 37 -9.35 3.27 -14.35
C ASP A 37 -8.71 2.10 -13.62
N GLU A 38 -8.32 1.09 -14.40
CA GLU A 38 -7.51 -0.03 -13.93
C GLU A 38 -6.03 0.28 -14.18
N ILE A 39 -5.26 0.29 -13.11
CA ILE A 39 -3.82 0.59 -13.12
C ILE A 39 -3.10 -0.71 -12.82
N ARG A 40 -2.39 -1.26 -13.83
CA ARG A 40 -1.60 -2.48 -13.68
C ARG A 40 -0.11 -2.16 -13.70
N ILE A 41 0.62 -2.64 -12.71
CA ILE A 41 2.07 -2.46 -12.55
C ILE A 41 2.74 -3.84 -12.59
N PRO A 42 3.34 -4.23 -13.73
CA PRO A 42 3.95 -5.55 -13.88
C PRO A 42 5.43 -5.57 -13.49
N ILE A 43 5.88 -6.73 -13.02
CA ILE A 43 7.29 -7.12 -12.91
C ILE A 43 7.47 -8.35 -13.79
N GLN A 44 7.94 -8.13 -15.03
CA GLN A 44 8.07 -9.19 -16.05
C GLN A 44 9.42 -9.92 -16.03
N GLN A 45 10.40 -9.37 -15.32
CA GLN A 45 11.75 -9.92 -15.27
C GLN A 45 11.76 -11.27 -14.54
N GLN A 46 12.22 -12.29 -15.26
CA GLN A 46 12.55 -13.60 -14.70
C GLN A 46 13.91 -13.53 -14.00
N ASP A 47 14.18 -14.48 -13.11
CA ASP A 47 15.40 -14.58 -12.28
C ASP A 47 15.56 -13.54 -11.15
N LEU A 48 14.45 -12.93 -10.71
CA LEU A 48 14.44 -12.04 -9.55
C LEU A 48 14.15 -12.76 -8.23
N TYR A 49 14.72 -12.22 -7.16
CA TYR A 49 14.44 -12.58 -5.77
C TYR A 49 13.78 -11.38 -5.12
N THR A 50 12.45 -11.37 -5.05
CA THR A 50 11.67 -10.21 -4.60
C THR A 50 11.17 -10.39 -3.17
N LEU A 51 10.97 -9.29 -2.45
CA LEU A 51 10.44 -9.31 -1.08
C LEU A 51 9.15 -8.47 -0.98
N PRO A 52 7.98 -9.05 -1.34
CA PRO A 52 6.72 -8.31 -1.40
C PRO A 52 6.30 -7.64 -0.09
N CYS A 53 6.62 -8.21 1.07
CA CYS A 53 6.21 -7.68 2.37
C CYS A 53 6.89 -6.36 2.76
N GLU A 54 8.01 -6.04 2.11
CA GLU A 54 8.73 -4.77 2.26
C GLU A 54 8.51 -3.82 1.08
N SER A 55 7.66 -4.20 0.13
CA SER A 55 7.30 -3.34 -0.99
C SER A 55 6.32 -2.24 -0.60
N PHE A 56 6.35 -1.14 -1.36
CA PHE A 56 5.46 0.00 -1.13
C PHE A 56 4.96 0.60 -2.45
N LEU A 57 3.77 1.18 -2.38
CA LEU A 57 3.16 1.95 -3.43
C LEU A 57 3.58 3.41 -3.26
N TYR A 58 4.22 3.98 -4.28
CA TYR A 58 4.49 5.41 -4.36
C TYR A 58 3.40 6.10 -5.15
N VAL A 59 2.79 7.12 -4.55
CA VAL A 59 1.73 7.90 -5.19
C VAL A 59 2.07 9.38 -5.11
N GLU A 60 2.05 10.06 -6.25
CA GLU A 60 2.22 11.50 -6.38
C GLU A 60 0.94 12.09 -6.99
N GLY A 61 0.50 13.22 -6.47
CA GLY A 61 -0.71 13.86 -6.96
C GLY A 61 -0.86 15.30 -6.51
N ARG A 62 -1.97 15.90 -6.93
CA ARG A 62 -2.38 17.26 -6.58
C ARG A 62 -3.82 17.26 -6.08
N LEU A 63 -4.05 18.01 -5.01
CA LEU A 63 -5.37 18.37 -4.53
C LEU A 63 -5.80 19.68 -5.21
N ASN A 64 -6.84 19.63 -6.03
CA ASN A 64 -7.41 20.82 -6.66
C ASN A 64 -8.61 21.28 -5.82
N ASP A 65 -8.47 22.44 -5.18
CA ASP A 65 -9.51 23.10 -4.40
C ASP A 65 -9.88 24.40 -5.12
N ASP A 66 -10.85 24.32 -6.04
CA ASP A 66 -11.28 25.44 -6.88
C ASP A 66 -12.03 26.53 -6.07
N GLY A 67 -12.27 26.31 -4.76
CA GLY A 67 -13.02 27.20 -3.87
C GLY A 67 -12.18 28.08 -2.95
N ALA A 68 -10.85 28.09 -3.06
CA ALA A 68 -9.99 28.84 -2.16
C ALA A 68 -9.82 30.32 -2.55
N THR A 69 -10.69 31.20 -2.03
CA THR A 69 -10.41 32.63 -1.92
C THR A 69 -9.56 32.92 -0.68
N ASN A 70 -8.58 33.83 -0.82
CA ASN A 70 -7.60 34.22 0.21
C ASN A 70 -8.25 34.45 1.59
N GLY A 71 -8.11 33.49 2.51
CA GLY A 71 -8.50 33.63 3.91
C GLY A 71 -9.27 32.46 4.55
N GLU A 72 -9.71 31.47 3.78
CA GLU A 72 -10.49 30.33 4.32
C GLU A 72 -9.66 29.05 4.50
N GLN A 73 -10.09 28.16 5.40
CA GLN A 73 -9.45 26.86 5.61
C GLN A 73 -9.55 26.01 4.33
N TYR A 74 -8.41 25.51 3.86
CA TYR A 74 -8.31 24.64 2.69
C TYR A 74 -8.82 23.22 2.98
N ALA A 75 -9.28 22.53 1.93
CA ALA A 75 -9.54 21.11 1.98
C ALA A 75 -8.28 20.33 2.40
N LYS A 76 -8.45 19.29 3.22
CA LYS A 76 -7.36 18.48 3.78
C LYS A 76 -7.50 17.02 3.41
N LEU A 77 -6.39 16.34 3.15
CA LEU A 77 -6.39 14.89 2.96
C LEU A 77 -6.75 14.18 4.27
N VAL A 78 -7.59 13.15 4.19
CA VAL A 78 -7.95 12.32 5.35
C VAL A 78 -6.77 11.44 5.79
N ASN A 79 -6.87 10.88 7.00
CA ASN A 79 -6.05 9.75 7.41
C ASN A 79 -6.22 8.59 6.40
N ASN A 80 -5.13 7.96 5.99
CA ASN A 80 -5.12 6.85 5.04
C ASN A 80 -5.68 7.23 3.64
N CYS A 81 -5.56 8.50 3.24
CA CYS A 81 -6.14 9.03 2.00
C CYS A 81 -5.77 8.23 0.74
N VAL A 82 -4.54 7.74 0.63
CA VAL A 82 -4.09 6.98 -0.55
C VAL A 82 -4.86 5.68 -0.69
N ALA A 83 -5.14 4.98 0.42
CA ALA A 83 -5.95 3.77 0.38
C ALA A 83 -7.39 4.08 -0.09
N PHE A 84 -7.94 5.24 0.29
CA PHE A 84 -9.26 5.69 -0.20
C PHE A 84 -9.26 6.09 -1.67
N MET A 85 -8.10 6.30 -2.30
CA MET A 85 -8.03 6.57 -3.74
C MET A 85 -8.36 5.32 -4.56
N PHE A 86 -8.29 4.11 -4.00
CA PHE A 86 -8.48 2.86 -4.73
C PHE A 86 -9.65 2.04 -4.16
N ASP A 87 -10.53 1.56 -5.03
CA ASP A 87 -11.65 0.69 -4.65
C ASP A 87 -11.20 -0.77 -4.51
N GLU A 88 -10.19 -1.19 -5.28
CA GLU A 88 -9.64 -2.54 -5.20
C GLU A 88 -8.11 -2.51 -5.37
N ILE A 89 -7.43 -3.36 -4.59
CA ILE A 89 -6.03 -3.74 -4.79
C ILE A 89 -5.97 -5.25 -4.92
N ARG A 90 -5.29 -5.73 -5.97
CA ARG A 90 -5.13 -7.15 -6.27
C ARG A 90 -3.67 -7.45 -6.57
N TYR A 91 -3.21 -8.56 -6.02
CA TYR A 91 -1.85 -9.06 -6.20
C TYR A 91 -1.89 -10.37 -6.95
N GLU A 92 -1.21 -10.45 -8.09
CA GLU A 92 -1.11 -11.65 -8.89
C GLU A 92 0.33 -12.16 -8.98
N LEU A 93 0.51 -13.47 -8.90
CA LEU A 93 1.76 -14.17 -9.18
C LEU A 93 1.54 -15.11 -10.38
N ASP A 94 2.31 -14.93 -11.44
CA ASP A 94 2.21 -15.70 -12.69
C ASP A 94 0.79 -15.77 -13.28
N GLY A 95 0.02 -14.69 -13.10
CA GLY A 95 -1.37 -14.57 -13.56
C GLY A 95 -2.40 -15.24 -12.66
N VAL A 96 -2.01 -15.69 -11.47
CA VAL A 96 -2.91 -16.23 -10.44
C VAL A 96 -3.14 -15.18 -9.35
N GLU A 97 -4.40 -14.84 -9.09
CA GLU A 97 -4.80 -13.97 -7.98
C GLU A 97 -4.38 -14.61 -6.64
N ILE A 98 -3.45 -13.95 -5.95
CA ILE A 98 -2.98 -14.38 -4.63
C ILE A 98 -3.80 -13.72 -3.54
N ASP A 99 -4.00 -12.40 -3.64
CA ASP A 99 -4.78 -11.66 -2.65
C ASP A 99 -5.53 -10.52 -3.33
N ARG A 100 -6.70 -10.21 -2.79
CA ARG A 100 -7.57 -9.15 -3.29
C ARG A 100 -8.26 -8.48 -2.11
N CYS A 101 -8.04 -7.18 -1.98
CA CYS A 101 -8.68 -6.35 -0.96
C CYS A 101 -9.58 -5.32 -1.66
N ARG A 102 -10.86 -5.35 -1.31
CA ARG A 102 -11.87 -4.38 -1.77
C ARG A 102 -12.13 -3.32 -0.73
N ASN A 103 -12.66 -2.18 -1.18
CA ASN A 103 -12.86 -0.98 -0.37
C ASN A 103 -11.59 -0.65 0.42
N VAL A 104 -10.45 -0.60 -0.28
CA VAL A 104 -9.09 -0.61 0.29
C VAL A 104 -8.98 0.38 1.43
N GLY A 105 -9.48 1.61 1.25
CA GLY A 105 -9.53 2.64 2.28
C GLY A 105 -10.24 2.20 3.56
N ILE A 106 -11.46 1.67 3.50
CA ILE A 106 -12.22 1.25 4.69
C ILE A 106 -11.56 0.04 5.35
N THR A 107 -11.29 -1.00 4.57
CA THR A 107 -10.76 -2.28 5.04
C THR A 107 -9.41 -2.09 5.74
N SER A 108 -8.47 -1.40 5.09
CA SER A 108 -7.15 -1.11 5.68
C SER A 108 -7.26 -0.18 6.88
N THR A 109 -8.16 0.81 6.87
CA THR A 109 -8.32 1.72 8.01
C THR A 109 -8.78 0.97 9.27
N ILE A 110 -9.82 0.15 9.18
CA ILE A 110 -10.32 -0.66 10.30
C ILE A 110 -9.21 -1.59 10.80
N LYS A 111 -8.58 -2.32 9.88
CA LYS A 111 -7.48 -3.24 10.19
C LYS A 111 -6.33 -2.53 10.89
N ASN A 112 -5.92 -1.37 10.39
CA ASN A 112 -4.77 -0.63 10.91
C ASN A 112 -5.06 -0.01 12.28
N TYR A 113 -6.28 0.43 12.55
CA TYR A 113 -6.66 0.87 13.91
C TYR A 113 -6.55 -0.25 14.95
N VAL A 114 -6.87 -1.49 14.58
CA VAL A 114 -6.85 -2.63 15.51
C VAL A 114 -5.45 -3.24 15.65
N SER A 115 -4.66 -3.26 14.57
CA SER A 115 -3.40 -4.03 14.51
C SER A 115 -2.13 -3.20 14.69
N LEU A 116 -2.14 -1.89 14.42
CA LEU A 116 -0.93 -1.08 14.53
C LEU A 116 -0.62 -0.74 15.98
N THR A 117 0.62 -0.97 16.38
CA THR A 117 1.16 -0.36 17.60
C THR A 117 1.36 1.14 17.38
N VAL A 118 1.33 1.91 18.46
CA VAL A 118 1.54 3.37 18.40
C VAL A 118 2.88 3.72 17.72
N GLU A 119 3.93 2.94 17.98
CA GLU A 119 5.24 3.15 17.36
C GLU A 119 5.23 2.89 15.86
N ARG A 120 4.54 1.83 15.41
CA ARG A 120 4.41 1.54 13.98
C ARG A 120 3.57 2.61 13.27
N ALA A 121 2.49 3.06 13.90
CA ALA A 121 1.64 4.12 13.38
C ALA A 121 2.41 5.43 13.16
N ARG A 122 3.29 5.83 14.10
CA ARG A 122 4.15 7.02 13.94
C ARG A 122 5.09 6.94 12.74
N LYS A 123 5.55 5.74 12.37
CA LYS A 123 6.42 5.54 11.19
C LYS A 123 5.65 5.60 9.85
N LEU A 124 4.31 5.57 9.88
CA LEU A 124 3.46 5.56 8.69
C LEU A 124 2.95 6.95 8.26
N GLN A 125 3.52 8.03 8.80
CA GLN A 125 3.19 9.40 8.36
C GLN A 125 3.40 9.59 6.85
N ASN A 126 4.51 9.05 6.33
CA ASN A 126 4.81 9.05 4.89
C ASN A 126 3.81 8.23 4.04
N ALA A 127 3.01 7.37 4.66
CA ALA A 127 1.94 6.62 4.01
C ALA A 127 0.58 7.34 4.08
N GLY A 128 0.54 8.55 4.63
CA GLY A 128 -0.72 9.26 4.88
C GLY A 128 -1.42 8.84 6.17
N TRP A 129 -0.77 8.08 7.05
CA TRP A 129 -1.33 7.70 8.34
C TRP A 129 -1.00 8.74 9.41
N SER A 130 -2.01 9.51 9.83
CA SER A 130 -1.84 10.56 10.82
C SER A 130 -2.04 10.06 12.25
N TYR A 131 -2.98 9.14 12.54
CA TYR A 131 -3.29 8.76 13.93
C TYR A 131 -2.12 8.07 14.67
N PRO A 132 -1.81 8.43 15.94
CA PRO A 132 -2.51 9.41 16.79
C PRO A 132 -2.06 10.87 16.63
N THR A 133 -1.13 11.15 15.72
CA THR A 133 -0.69 12.50 15.38
C THR A 133 -1.79 13.25 14.61
N SER A 134 -2.02 14.53 14.91
CA SER A 134 -3.04 15.36 14.25
C SER A 134 -2.49 16.23 13.11
N GLU A 135 -1.33 15.85 12.55
CA GLU A 135 -0.63 16.63 11.54
C GLU A 135 -1.12 16.30 10.13
N SER A 136 -1.32 17.33 9.32
CA SER A 136 -1.71 17.20 7.92
C SER A 136 -0.49 16.96 7.05
N ASN A 137 -0.50 15.89 6.25
CA ASN A 137 0.58 15.56 5.33
C ASN A 137 0.59 16.39 4.02
N LEU A 138 -0.22 17.46 3.94
CA LEU A 138 -0.31 18.30 2.75
C LEU A 138 0.66 19.48 2.88
N ASN A 139 1.47 19.71 1.85
CA ASN A 139 2.24 20.94 1.74
C ASN A 139 1.29 22.07 1.30
N ASN A 140 0.93 22.94 2.26
CA ASN A 140 -0.07 23.99 2.08
C ASN A 140 0.24 25.00 0.96
N ALA A 141 1.49 25.09 0.48
CA ALA A 141 1.87 26.07 -0.54
C ALA A 141 1.67 25.60 -1.99
N SER A 142 1.77 24.29 -2.25
CA SER A 142 1.73 23.74 -3.62
C SER A 142 0.49 22.89 -3.93
N HIS A 143 -0.27 22.50 -2.90
CA HIS A 143 -1.34 21.50 -2.99
C HIS A 143 -0.92 20.16 -3.62
N GLN A 144 0.39 19.93 -3.74
CA GLN A 144 0.95 18.67 -4.21
C GLN A 144 1.23 17.77 -3.01
N PHE A 145 1.10 16.47 -3.22
CA PHE A 145 1.43 15.47 -2.24
C PHE A 145 2.21 14.34 -2.90
N ASN A 146 3.03 13.69 -2.09
CA ASN A 146 3.58 12.39 -2.41
C ASN A 146 3.53 11.50 -1.16
N PHE A 147 3.31 10.20 -1.38
CA PHE A 147 3.21 9.22 -0.32
C PHE A 147 3.94 7.94 -0.70
N CYS A 148 4.55 7.31 0.30
CA CYS A 148 5.09 5.96 0.22
C CYS A 148 4.25 5.06 1.14
N VAL A 149 3.41 4.22 0.56
CA VAL A 149 2.44 3.38 1.28
C VAL A 149 2.89 1.93 1.27
N PRO A 150 3.34 1.35 2.41
CA PRO A 150 3.72 -0.05 2.47
C PRO A 150 2.56 -0.97 2.08
N LEU A 151 2.80 -1.98 1.24
CA LEU A 151 1.71 -2.89 0.84
C LEU A 151 1.22 -3.74 2.01
N ASN A 152 2.04 -3.95 3.05
CA ASN A 152 1.67 -4.66 4.28
C ASN A 152 0.59 -3.96 5.13
N ILE A 153 0.22 -2.73 4.80
CA ILE A 153 -0.93 -2.05 5.40
C ILE A 153 -2.15 -2.00 4.46
N LEU A 154 -2.04 -2.52 3.23
CA LEU A 154 -3.10 -2.54 2.22
C LEU A 154 -3.60 -3.95 1.87
N SER A 155 -2.75 -4.99 2.01
CA SER A 155 -3.09 -6.38 1.72
C SER A 155 -2.55 -7.35 2.77
N GLY A 156 -3.23 -8.50 2.89
CA GLY A 156 -2.90 -9.55 3.84
C GLY A 156 -1.69 -10.38 3.41
N PHE A 157 -1.56 -10.65 2.11
CA PHE A 157 -0.39 -11.36 1.56
C PHE A 157 0.91 -10.59 1.86
N CYS A 158 0.93 -9.29 1.61
CA CYS A 158 2.11 -8.48 1.91
C CYS A 158 2.32 -8.25 3.42
N GLU A 159 1.30 -8.46 4.26
CA GLU A 159 1.48 -8.43 5.71
C GLU A 159 2.14 -9.69 6.26
N ASP A 160 1.61 -10.87 5.89
CA ASP A 160 1.95 -12.12 6.56
C ASP A 160 3.04 -12.91 5.81
N TYR A 161 3.11 -12.82 4.48
CA TYR A 161 4.10 -13.56 3.68
C TYR A 161 5.45 -12.84 3.66
N ARG A 162 6.24 -13.09 4.71
CA ARG A 162 7.55 -12.45 4.94
C ARG A 162 8.74 -13.23 4.36
N ARG A 163 8.56 -13.83 3.18
CA ARG A 163 9.56 -14.66 2.51
C ARG A 163 9.80 -14.14 1.09
N VAL A 164 11.00 -14.42 0.59
CA VAL A 164 11.38 -14.09 -0.79
C VAL A 164 10.51 -14.89 -1.76
N VAL A 165 10.03 -14.23 -2.80
CA VAL A 165 9.43 -14.87 -3.98
C VAL A 165 10.49 -14.96 -5.06
N ILE A 166 10.63 -16.15 -5.65
CA ILE A 166 11.74 -16.48 -6.54
C ILE A 166 11.19 -16.71 -7.93
N ASN A 167 11.73 -16.00 -8.92
CA ASN A 167 11.47 -16.25 -10.34
C ASN A 167 9.97 -16.30 -10.71
N ALA A 168 9.15 -15.45 -10.09
CA ALA A 168 7.73 -15.33 -10.40
C ALA A 168 7.47 -14.00 -11.12
N ARG A 169 6.55 -13.98 -12.07
CA ARG A 169 6.03 -12.71 -12.59
C ARG A 169 5.07 -12.14 -11.57
N HIS A 170 5.22 -10.85 -11.29
CA HIS A 170 4.30 -10.16 -10.38
C HIS A 170 3.43 -9.17 -11.15
N GLU A 171 2.17 -9.03 -10.74
CA GLU A 171 1.33 -7.93 -11.20
C GLU A 171 0.58 -7.34 -10.01
N LEU A 172 0.75 -6.03 -9.80
CA LEU A 172 -0.05 -5.26 -8.85
C LEU A 172 -1.12 -4.50 -9.63
N ILE A 173 -2.39 -4.79 -9.33
CA ILE A 173 -3.54 -4.22 -10.01
C ILE A 173 -4.31 -3.35 -9.02
N LEU A 174 -4.57 -2.11 -9.41
CA LEU A 174 -5.31 -1.13 -8.62
C LEU A 174 -6.50 -0.64 -9.43
N ILE A 175 -7.69 -0.62 -8.83
CA ILE A 175 -8.87 0.02 -9.43
C ILE A 175 -9.05 1.39 -8.78
N ARG A 176 -8.91 2.45 -9.55
CA ARG A 176 -9.08 3.82 -9.07
C ARG A 176 -10.53 4.04 -8.64
N SER A 177 -10.72 4.56 -7.42
CA SER A 177 -12.06 4.81 -6.88
C SER A 177 -12.87 5.74 -7.77
N ARG A 178 -14.17 5.47 -7.85
CA ARG A 178 -15.14 6.28 -8.61
C ARG A 178 -15.28 7.73 -8.11
N SER A 179 -14.82 8.04 -6.89
CA SER A 179 -14.91 9.39 -6.31
C SER A 179 -13.87 9.64 -5.23
N ASP A 180 -13.49 10.91 -5.02
CA ASP A 180 -12.52 11.32 -3.99
C ASP A 180 -13.15 11.70 -2.65
N HIS A 181 -14.44 11.44 -2.47
CA HIS A 181 -15.19 11.90 -1.30
C HIS A 181 -14.63 11.42 0.03
N ASN A 182 -14.06 10.21 0.04
CA ASN A 182 -13.45 9.63 1.24
C ASN A 182 -11.96 9.96 1.35
N CYS A 183 -11.37 10.67 0.38
CA CYS A 183 -9.97 11.06 0.40
C CYS A 183 -9.74 12.43 1.05
N VAL A 184 -10.77 13.26 1.14
CA VAL A 184 -10.65 14.69 1.48
C VAL A 184 -11.71 15.10 2.51
N VAL A 185 -11.30 15.87 3.52
CA VAL A 185 -12.18 16.65 4.39
C VAL A 185 -12.20 18.09 3.88
N ASP A 186 -13.36 18.52 3.40
CA ASP A 186 -13.62 19.93 3.07
C ASP A 186 -14.22 20.63 4.29
N PRO A 187 -13.51 21.59 4.93
CA PRO A 187 -14.06 22.36 6.05
C PRO A 187 -15.19 23.31 5.62
N LYS A 188 -15.33 23.62 4.33
CA LYS A 188 -16.34 24.54 3.77
C LYS A 188 -17.61 23.83 3.33
N LYS A 189 -17.76 22.55 3.62
CA LYS A 189 -18.86 21.69 3.16
C LYS A 189 -20.22 22.31 3.54
N THR A 190 -20.81 23.05 2.62
CA THR A 190 -22.14 23.65 2.77
C THR A 190 -23.20 22.67 2.27
N VAL A 191 -24.34 22.63 2.96
CA VAL A 191 -25.53 21.89 2.52
C VAL A 191 -26.49 22.93 1.93
N PRO A 192 -26.96 22.80 0.67
CA PRO A 192 -26.79 21.68 -0.25
C PRO A 192 -25.43 21.64 -0.97
N ARG A 193 -24.97 20.42 -1.25
CA ARG A 193 -23.69 20.12 -1.90
C ARG A 193 -23.71 20.48 -3.38
N ASP A 194 -22.73 21.26 -3.82
CA ASP A 194 -22.47 21.51 -5.25
C ASP A 194 -21.27 20.63 -5.70
N PRO A 195 -21.50 19.52 -6.45
CA PRO A 195 -20.44 18.64 -6.90
C PRO A 195 -19.37 19.31 -7.77
N ALA A 196 -19.71 20.47 -8.37
CA ALA A 196 -18.75 21.22 -9.17
C ALA A 196 -17.66 21.89 -8.31
N LYS A 197 -17.93 22.11 -7.02
CA LYS A 197 -17.04 22.76 -6.06
C LYS A 197 -16.33 21.78 -5.12
N ASP A 198 -16.63 20.48 -5.22
CA ASP A 198 -15.96 19.49 -4.40
C ASP A 198 -14.47 19.43 -4.77
N PRO A 199 -13.56 19.35 -3.77
CA PRO A 199 -12.14 19.21 -4.03
C PRO A 199 -11.84 17.90 -4.77
N LYS A 200 -10.97 17.97 -5.77
CA LYS A 200 -10.64 16.84 -6.66
C LYS A 200 -9.18 16.43 -6.53
N ILE A 201 -8.90 15.14 -6.61
CA ILE A 201 -7.52 14.62 -6.61
C ILE A 201 -7.12 14.24 -8.03
N THR A 202 -6.04 14.86 -8.50
CA THR A 202 -5.37 14.44 -9.75
C THR A 202 -4.12 13.64 -9.39
N LEU A 203 -4.08 12.37 -9.77
CA LEU A 203 -2.88 11.55 -9.65
C LEU A 203 -1.92 11.85 -10.79
N LEU A 204 -0.66 12.05 -10.46
CA LEU A 204 0.42 12.33 -11.42
C LEU A 204 1.30 11.10 -11.63
N LYS A 205 1.50 10.31 -10.57
CA LYS A 205 2.34 9.11 -10.60
C LYS A 205 1.80 8.08 -9.64
N VAL A 206 1.77 6.84 -10.10
CA VAL A 206 1.48 5.65 -9.28
C VAL A 206 2.56 4.63 -9.65
N GLN A 207 3.44 4.29 -8.71
CA GLN A 207 4.59 3.43 -8.94
C GLN A 207 4.66 2.36 -7.87
N TRP A 208 5.17 1.19 -8.23
CA TRP A 208 5.41 0.12 -7.28
C TRP A 208 6.90 -0.03 -7.02
N HIS A 209 7.30 0.11 -5.77
CA HIS A 209 8.68 -0.10 -5.34
C HIS A 209 8.82 -1.49 -4.74
N MET A 210 9.60 -2.34 -5.41
CA MET A 210 9.83 -3.73 -5.04
C MET A 210 11.28 -3.93 -4.57
N PRO A 211 11.51 -4.42 -3.35
CA PRO A 211 12.83 -4.81 -2.90
C PRO A 211 13.31 -6.08 -3.62
N HIS A 212 14.53 -6.01 -4.15
CA HIS A 212 15.28 -7.12 -4.72
C HIS A 212 16.35 -7.57 -3.74
N VAL A 213 16.39 -8.87 -3.45
CA VAL A 213 17.33 -9.47 -2.51
C VAL A 213 18.50 -10.06 -3.29
N ALA A 214 19.68 -9.49 -3.12
CA ALA A 214 20.92 -10.05 -3.64
C ALA A 214 21.39 -11.17 -2.70
N LEU A 215 21.62 -12.35 -3.25
CA LEU A 215 22.04 -13.54 -2.50
C LEU A 215 23.46 -13.93 -2.90
N ASN A 216 24.18 -14.57 -1.99
CA ASN A 216 25.45 -15.20 -2.35
C ASN A 216 25.22 -16.41 -3.27
N ASP A 217 26.25 -16.81 -4.02
CA ASP A 217 26.13 -17.85 -5.04
C ASP A 217 25.66 -19.19 -4.48
N VAL A 218 26.10 -19.54 -3.26
CA VAL A 218 25.72 -20.80 -2.59
C VAL A 218 24.23 -20.83 -2.28
N THR A 219 23.69 -19.73 -1.74
CA THR A 219 22.27 -19.60 -1.40
C THR A 219 21.42 -19.53 -2.65
N LYS A 220 21.89 -18.79 -3.66
CA LYS A 220 21.25 -18.70 -4.98
C LYS A 220 21.08 -20.09 -5.60
N LEU A 221 22.15 -20.88 -5.64
CA LEU A 221 22.12 -22.27 -6.14
C LEU A 221 21.18 -23.17 -5.32
N SER A 222 21.16 -23.03 -4.00
CA SER A 222 20.25 -23.80 -3.13
C SER A 222 18.77 -23.52 -3.42
N LEU A 223 18.43 -22.23 -3.60
CA LEU A 223 17.07 -21.82 -3.93
C LEU A 223 16.65 -22.27 -5.33
N LEU A 224 17.56 -22.21 -6.32
CA LEU A 224 17.29 -22.71 -7.66
C LEU A 224 17.04 -24.22 -7.67
N ARG A 225 17.83 -25.02 -6.93
CA ARG A 225 17.58 -26.46 -6.76
C ARG A 225 16.23 -26.75 -6.11
N THR A 226 15.82 -25.90 -5.16
CA THR A 226 14.49 -26.02 -4.54
C THR A 226 13.39 -25.76 -5.56
N LEU A 227 13.55 -24.74 -6.41
CA LEU A 227 12.61 -24.46 -7.51
C LEU A 227 12.54 -25.63 -8.51
N GLU A 228 13.70 -26.15 -8.95
CA GLU A 228 13.82 -27.28 -9.87
C GLU A 228 13.20 -28.58 -9.33
N SER A 229 13.22 -28.77 -8.01
CA SER A 229 12.60 -29.94 -7.38
C SER A 229 11.09 -30.01 -7.56
N GLY A 230 10.44 -28.91 -7.96
CA GLY A 230 8.98 -28.81 -8.08
C GLY A 230 8.25 -28.93 -6.75
N GLN A 231 8.96 -28.76 -5.63
CA GLN A 231 8.36 -28.85 -4.30
C GLN A 231 7.33 -27.73 -4.09
N PHE A 232 6.12 -28.10 -3.70
CA PHE A 232 5.11 -27.13 -3.28
C PHE A 232 5.52 -26.46 -1.96
N LEU A 233 5.57 -25.13 -1.98
CA LEU A 233 5.80 -24.32 -0.78
C LEU A 233 4.47 -23.74 -0.30
N SER A 234 4.20 -23.87 1.00
CA SER A 234 3.01 -23.28 1.60
C SER A 234 3.20 -21.77 1.81
N ALA A 235 2.26 -20.99 1.28
CA ALA A 235 2.17 -19.54 1.45
C ALA A 235 0.93 -19.20 2.30
N GLY A 236 1.08 -19.25 3.63
CA GLY A 236 0.01 -18.89 4.56
C GLY A 236 -0.06 -17.39 4.80
N PHE A 237 -1.24 -16.80 4.65
CA PHE A 237 -1.54 -15.41 5.00
C PHE A 237 -3.04 -15.26 5.32
N ARG A 238 -3.41 -14.15 5.98
CA ARG A 238 -4.80 -13.80 6.28
C ARG A 238 -5.33 -12.84 5.23
N SER A 239 -6.24 -13.29 4.38
CA SER A 239 -6.96 -12.38 3.46
C SER A 239 -7.95 -11.49 4.22
N TRP A 240 -8.21 -10.30 3.69
CA TRP A 240 -9.08 -9.30 4.33
C TRP A 240 -10.36 -9.12 3.52
N ASP A 241 -11.46 -9.63 4.05
CA ASP A 241 -12.78 -9.46 3.46
C ASP A 241 -13.63 -8.47 4.26
N LEU A 242 -14.16 -7.46 3.58
CA LEU A 242 -15.14 -6.53 4.15
C LEU A 242 -16.55 -6.99 3.80
N TYR A 243 -17.37 -7.21 4.83
CA TYR A 243 -18.79 -7.50 4.69
C TYR A 243 -19.62 -6.29 5.11
N GLU A 244 -20.35 -5.69 4.17
CA GLU A 244 -21.34 -4.67 4.47
C GLU A 244 -22.69 -5.34 4.76
N PHE A 245 -23.26 -5.09 5.93
CA PHE A 245 -24.60 -5.60 6.28
C PHE A 245 -25.67 -4.60 5.83
N PRO A 246 -26.44 -4.89 4.76
CA PRO A 246 -27.39 -3.93 4.18
C PRO A 246 -28.63 -3.68 5.05
N LEU A 247 -28.82 -4.44 6.13
CA LEU A 247 -30.03 -4.44 6.97
C LEU A 247 -29.89 -3.68 8.29
N LEU A 248 -28.73 -3.06 8.56
CA LEU A 248 -28.59 -2.18 9.72
C LEU A 248 -29.38 -0.89 9.46
N GLN A 249 -30.42 -0.65 10.26
CA GLN A 249 -31.17 0.62 10.23
C GLN A 249 -30.20 1.78 10.49
N SER A 250 -30.27 2.85 9.69
CA SER A 250 -29.50 4.07 9.96
C SER A 250 -29.97 4.68 11.28
N THR A 251 -29.29 4.39 12.38
CA THR A 251 -29.62 4.95 13.68
C THR A 251 -29.12 6.39 13.73
N THR A 252 -30.06 7.35 13.67
CA THR A 252 -29.79 8.78 13.91
C THR A 252 -29.71 9.13 15.40
N LYS A 253 -29.74 8.12 16.28
CA LYS A 253 -29.63 8.29 17.73
C LYS A 253 -28.26 7.80 18.20
N ASN A 254 -27.40 8.75 18.58
CA ASN A 254 -26.26 8.47 19.44
C ASN A 254 -26.81 8.18 20.84
N SER A 255 -26.44 7.03 21.41
CA SER A 255 -26.74 6.72 22.82
C SER A 255 -25.79 7.47 23.74
#